data_AF-A0ABD0R227-F1
#
_entry.id   AF-A0ABD0R227-F1
#
_cell.length_a   1.000
_cell.length_b   1.000
_cell.length_c   1.000
_cell.angle_alpha   90.00
_cell.angle_beta   90.00
_cell.angle_gamma   90.00
#
_symmetry.space_group_name_H-M   'P 1'
#
loop_
_entity.id
_entity.type
_entity.pdbx_description
1 polymer ?
#
loop_
_entity_poly.entity_id
_entity_poly.type
_entity_poly.pdbx_seq_one_letter_code
_entity_poly.pdbx_strand_id
1 'polypeptide(L)'
;SEIIRDNPGILDCVKEGIGRVMGMGVPHSKRLLPLWNLVFPTVLHGILHYVISSSVQRLVLYLLRRRNNGSPKHSSPDSQADAVQSMLDAYFPELMASFAASLCADVLLFPLETVLHRLHIQGTRTIIDNTDLGFEVLPINTQYEGMRDCINAIRREEGTMGFYKGFGSIVVQYSLHAAVLQITKMIYSTLLRNA
;
A
#
# COMPACT_ATOMS: atom_id res chain seq x y z
N SER A 1 14.43 -34.90 -13.16
CA SER A 1 13.55 -33.80 -13.60
C SER A 1 14.27 -33.00 -14.66
N GLU A 2 13.86 -33.16 -15.92
CA GLU A 2 14.40 -32.41 -17.05
C GLU A 2 13.92 -30.97 -16.89
N ILE A 3 14.82 -30.07 -16.49
CA ILE A 3 14.51 -28.65 -16.42
C ILE A 3 14.41 -28.18 -17.87
N ILE A 4 13.17 -28.03 -18.35
CA ILE A 4 12.85 -27.47 -19.67
C ILE A 4 13.46 -26.07 -19.71
N ARG A 5 14.62 -25.95 -20.33
CA ARG A 5 15.29 -24.69 -20.58
C ARG A 5 14.68 -24.10 -21.84
N ASP A 6 13.53 -23.44 -21.67
CA ASP A 6 13.01 -22.56 -22.71
C ASP A 6 14.12 -21.54 -23.01
N ASN A 7 14.49 -21.42 -24.27
CA ASN A 7 15.44 -20.42 -24.74
C ASN A 7 14.59 -19.30 -25.39
N PRO A 8 13.94 -18.43 -24.60
CA PRO A 8 12.98 -17.49 -25.13
C PRO A 8 13.70 -16.50 -26.05
N GLY A 9 13.15 -16.25 -27.23
CA GLY A 9 13.58 -15.15 -28.06
C GLY A 9 13.31 -13.82 -27.33
N ILE A 10 14.14 -12.80 -27.57
CA ILE A 10 13.98 -11.47 -26.96
C ILE A 10 12.57 -10.88 -27.23
N LEU A 11 11.97 -11.24 -28.37
CA LEU A 11 10.64 -10.80 -28.77
C LEU A 11 9.49 -11.64 -28.20
N ASP A 12 9.76 -12.83 -27.66
CA ASP A 12 8.71 -13.69 -27.09
C ASP A 12 8.12 -13.09 -25.82
N CYS A 13 8.96 -12.44 -24.99
CA CYS A 13 8.50 -11.69 -23.82
C CYS A 13 7.54 -10.56 -24.22
N VAL A 14 7.83 -9.85 -25.31
CA VAL A 14 7.00 -8.74 -25.81
C VAL A 14 5.69 -9.28 -26.39
N LYS A 15 5.76 -10.34 -27.19
CA LYS A 15 4.59 -11.01 -27.78
C LYS A 15 3.67 -11.58 -26.70
N GLU A 16 4.24 -12.22 -25.68
CA GLU A 16 3.47 -12.75 -24.55
C GLU A 16 2.86 -11.61 -23.72
N GLY A 17 3.61 -10.51 -23.52
CA GLY A 17 3.09 -9.29 -22.88
C GLY A 17 1.89 -8.69 -23.62
N ILE A 18 1.99 -8.52 -24.94
CA ILE A 18 0.90 -7.99 -25.78
C ILE A 18 -0.29 -8.95 -25.80
N GLY A 19 -0.05 -10.26 -25.88
CA GLY A 19 -1.10 -11.28 -25.79
C GLY A 19 -1.88 -11.21 -24.47
N ARG A 20 -1.18 -10.99 -23.35
CA ARG A 20 -1.80 -10.78 -22.01
C ARG A 20 -2.62 -9.49 -21.92
N VAL A 21 -2.19 -8.42 -22.59
CA VAL A 21 -2.96 -7.17 -22.68
C VAL A 21 -4.20 -7.34 -23.55
N MET A 22 -4.13 -8.05 -24.68
CA MET A 22 -5.28 -8.21 -25.58
C MET A 22 -6.25 -9.33 -25.18
N GLY A 23 -5.95 -10.08 -24.11
CA GLY A 23 -6.78 -11.23 -23.69
C GLY A 23 -6.75 -12.41 -24.67
N MET A 24 -5.91 -12.35 -25.72
CA MET A 24 -5.68 -13.45 -26.64
C MET A 24 -4.73 -14.45 -25.96
N GLY A 25 -5.32 -15.50 -25.38
CA GLY A 25 -4.60 -16.52 -24.62
C GLY A 25 -3.42 -17.10 -25.40
N VAL A 26 -2.22 -16.95 -24.85
CA VAL A 26 -1.04 -17.68 -25.33
C VAL A 26 -1.16 -19.13 -24.85
N PRO A 27 -1.11 -20.14 -25.76
CA PRO A 27 -1.52 -21.52 -25.46
C PRO A 27 -0.72 -22.24 -24.36
N HIS A 28 0.43 -21.72 -23.93
CA HIS A 28 1.30 -22.32 -22.91
C HIS A 28 1.20 -21.69 -21.51
N SER A 29 0.44 -20.60 -21.33
CA SER A 29 0.50 -19.77 -20.11
C SER A 29 -0.88 -19.63 -19.46
N LYS A 30 -1.59 -20.74 -19.23
CA LYS A 30 -2.88 -20.78 -18.50
C LYS A 30 -2.80 -20.33 -17.03
N ARG A 31 -1.61 -19.96 -16.54
CA ARG A 31 -1.34 -19.66 -15.13
C ARG A 31 -1.38 -18.17 -14.77
N LEU A 32 -1.34 -17.26 -15.75
CA LEU A 32 -1.32 -15.81 -15.50
C LEU A 32 -2.64 -15.17 -15.91
N LEU A 33 -3.19 -14.36 -15.01
CA LEU A 33 -4.42 -13.62 -15.23
C LEU A 33 -4.25 -12.58 -16.36
N PRO A 34 -5.26 -12.37 -17.21
CA PRO A 34 -5.24 -11.28 -18.17
C PRO A 34 -5.14 -9.95 -17.41
N LEU A 35 -4.29 -9.03 -17.89
CA LEU A 35 -3.96 -7.79 -17.18
C LEU A 35 -5.21 -6.93 -16.92
N TRP A 36 -6.21 -6.99 -17.80
CA TRP A 36 -7.48 -6.29 -17.61
C TRP A 36 -8.22 -6.69 -16.33
N ASN A 37 -8.18 -7.97 -15.96
CA ASN A 37 -8.82 -8.45 -14.72
C ASN A 37 -8.10 -7.95 -13.46
N LEU A 38 -6.86 -7.45 -13.59
CA LEU A 38 -6.05 -6.91 -12.51
C LEU A 38 -6.08 -5.38 -12.44
N VAL A 39 -6.22 -4.73 -13.60
CA VAL A 39 -6.37 -3.27 -13.72
C VAL A 39 -7.63 -2.79 -12.99
N PHE A 40 -8.78 -3.43 -13.20
CA PHE A 40 -10.02 -3.05 -12.53
C PHE A 40 -9.91 -3.05 -10.98
N PRO A 41 -9.45 -4.15 -10.32
CA PRO A 41 -9.14 -4.18 -8.90
C PRO A 41 -8.26 -3.04 -8.42
N THR A 42 -7.21 -2.76 -9.18
CA THR A 42 -6.16 -1.81 -8.79
C THR A 42 -6.67 -0.39 -8.87
N VAL A 43 -7.40 -0.06 -9.94
CA VAL A 43 -8.05 1.26 -10.10
C VAL A 43 -9.11 1.45 -9.03
N LEU A 44 -9.93 0.43 -8.76
CA LEU A 44 -10.94 0.51 -7.71
C LEU A 44 -10.31 0.76 -6.33
N HIS A 45 -9.25 0.03 -5.99
CA HIS A 45 -8.50 0.24 -4.76
C HIS A 45 -7.94 1.67 -4.68
N GLY A 46 -7.31 2.17 -5.75
CA GLY A 46 -6.76 3.52 -5.79
C GLY A 46 -7.82 4.61 -5.62
N ILE A 47 -8.98 4.47 -6.26
CA ILE A 47 -10.10 5.41 -6.10
C ILE A 47 -10.62 5.38 -4.67
N LEU A 48 -10.86 4.19 -4.11
CA LEU A 48 -11.33 4.05 -2.73
C LEU A 48 -10.35 4.67 -1.74
N HIS A 49 -9.05 4.39 -1.90
CA HIS A 49 -8.00 4.92 -1.05
C HIS A 49 -7.98 6.44 -1.07
N TYR A 50 -8.00 7.03 -2.27
CA TYR A 50 -8.05 8.48 -2.44
C TYR A 50 -9.28 9.11 -1.77
N VAL A 51 -10.46 8.53 -1.98
CA VAL A 51 -11.72 9.05 -1.41
C VAL A 51 -11.69 8.99 0.12
N ILE A 52 -11.27 7.86 0.70
CA ILE A 52 -11.20 7.68 2.15
C ILE A 52 -10.15 8.62 2.75
N SER A 53 -8.93 8.62 2.20
CA SER A 53 -7.85 9.47 2.68
C SER A 53 -8.22 10.96 2.58
N SER A 54 -8.76 11.42 1.45
CA SER A 54 -9.17 12.82 1.31
C SER A 54 -10.28 13.21 2.31
N SER A 55 -11.24 12.31 2.54
CA SER A 55 -12.32 12.54 3.50
C SER A 55 -11.82 12.61 4.95
N VAL A 56 -10.94 11.67 5.34
CA VAL A 56 -10.35 11.64 6.68
C VAL A 56 -9.43 12.83 6.90
N GLN A 57 -8.59 13.19 5.92
CA GLN A 57 -7.69 14.34 6.03
C GLN A 57 -8.47 15.64 6.24
N ARG A 58 -9.52 15.86 5.44
CA ARG A 58 -10.42 17.03 5.61
C ARG A 58 -11.08 17.05 6.97
N LEU A 59 -11.55 15.90 7.44
CA LEU A 59 -12.14 15.77 8.77
C LEU A 59 -11.14 16.08 9.89
N VAL A 60 -9.93 15.52 9.83
CA VAL A 60 -8.87 15.75 10.82
C VAL A 60 -8.48 17.23 10.85
N LEU A 61 -8.24 17.83 9.68
CA LEU A 61 -7.93 19.26 9.59
C LEU A 61 -9.07 20.13 10.11
N TYR A 62 -10.33 19.79 9.80
CA TYR A 62 -11.49 20.49 10.33
C TYR A 62 -11.55 20.42 11.86
N LEU A 63 -11.32 19.24 12.44
CA LEU A 63 -11.31 19.05 13.89
C LEU A 63 -10.15 19.80 14.56
N LEU A 64 -8.96 19.80 13.96
CA LEU A 64 -7.80 20.55 14.46
C LEU A 64 -8.05 22.06 14.42
N ARG A 65 -8.60 22.59 13.32
CA ARG A 65 -8.95 24.02 13.21
C ARG A 65 -10.06 24.42 14.18
N ARG A 66 -11.08 23.57 14.35
CA ARG A 66 -12.17 23.79 15.31
C ARG A 66 -11.64 23.83 16.75
N ARG A 67 -10.62 23.01 17.07
CA ARG A 67 -9.94 23.04 18.37
C ARG A 67 -9.11 24.31 18.54
N ASN A 68 -8.41 24.77 17.50
CA ASN A 68 -7.53 25.94 17.57
C ASN A 68 -8.28 27.27 17.69
N ASN A 69 -9.47 27.41 17.08
CA ASN A 69 -10.33 28.60 17.22
C ASN A 69 -10.81 28.89 18.66
N GLY A 70 -10.65 27.94 19.60
CA GLY A 70 -11.00 28.12 21.01
C GLY A 70 -9.90 28.77 21.87
N SER A 71 -8.68 28.93 21.35
CA SER A 71 -7.54 29.50 22.10
C SER A 71 -6.95 30.69 21.35
N PRO A 72 -7.29 31.95 21.72
CA PRO A 72 -6.68 33.11 21.09
C PRO A 72 -5.23 33.23 21.58
N LYS A 73 -4.28 32.81 20.74
CA LYS A 73 -2.85 33.02 20.99
C LYS A 73 -2.49 34.44 20.53
N HIS A 74 -2.52 35.37 21.47
CA HIS A 74 -2.06 36.74 21.25
C HIS A 74 -0.52 36.75 21.31
N SER A 75 0.13 36.67 20.16
CA SER A 75 1.58 36.90 20.04
C SER A 75 1.85 37.70 18.78
N SER A 76 2.17 38.98 18.97
CA SER A 76 2.67 39.90 17.96
C SER A 76 3.97 39.35 17.34
N PRO A 77 4.14 39.35 16.01
CA PRO A 77 5.34 38.83 15.38
C PRO A 77 6.40 39.94 15.28
N ASP A 78 7.32 40.03 16.25
CA ASP A 78 8.41 41.03 16.21
C ASP A 78 9.77 40.44 15.78
N SER A 79 9.88 39.14 15.44
CA SER A 79 11.15 38.54 14.98
C SER A 79 11.00 37.61 13.76
N GLN A 80 12.01 37.60 12.87
CA GLN A 80 12.07 36.71 11.70
C GLN A 80 12.00 35.22 12.09
N ALA A 81 12.53 34.85 13.26
CA ALA A 81 12.42 33.51 13.82
C ALA A 81 10.95 33.13 14.15
N ASP A 82 10.13 34.06 14.61
CA ASP A 82 8.71 33.82 14.95
C ASP A 82 7.87 33.55 13.69
N ALA A 83 8.18 34.23 12.58
CA ALA A 83 7.52 34.00 11.30
C ALA A 83 7.78 32.58 10.77
N VAL A 84 9.03 32.09 10.86
CA VAL A 84 9.39 30.73 10.45
C VAL A 84 8.76 29.69 11.38
N GLN A 85 8.70 29.96 12.69
CA GLN A 85 8.05 29.08 13.66
C GLN A 85 6.53 28.97 13.41
N SER A 86 5.87 30.08 13.08
CA SER A 86 4.44 30.08 12.70
C SER A 86 4.16 29.27 11.44
N MET A 87 5.06 29.30 10.45
CA MET A 87 4.92 28.50 9.23
C MET A 87 5.06 26.99 9.51
N LEU A 88 6.00 26.60 10.38
CA LEU A 88 6.13 25.21 10.81
C LEU A 88 4.91 24.72 11.59
N ASP A 89 4.38 25.57 12.49
CA ASP A 89 3.19 25.24 13.28
C ASP A 89 1.93 25.06 12.41
N ALA A 90 1.89 25.66 11.21
CA ALA A 90 0.84 25.40 10.23
C ALA A 90 1.09 24.12 9.41
N TYR A 91 2.34 23.84 9.05
CA TYR A 91 2.72 22.72 8.17
C TYR A 91 2.68 21.34 8.87
N PHE A 92 3.22 21.23 10.09
CA PHE A 92 3.28 19.93 10.79
C PHE A 92 1.90 19.31 11.05
N PRO A 93 0.87 20.05 11.48
CA PRO A 93 -0.47 19.50 11.65
C PRO A 93 -1.07 18.98 10.35
N GLU A 94 -0.78 19.64 9.22
CA GLU A 94 -1.24 19.19 7.90
C GLU A 94 -0.58 17.87 7.49
N LEU A 95 0.73 17.74 7.73
CA LEU A 95 1.46 16.51 7.49
C LEU A 95 0.96 15.36 8.37
N MET A 96 0.72 15.63 9.66
CA MET A 96 0.13 14.65 10.59
C MET A 96 -1.29 14.25 10.21
N ALA A 97 -2.10 15.19 9.71
CA ALA A 97 -3.45 14.91 9.23
C ALA A 97 -3.43 14.02 7.98
N SER A 98 -2.53 14.31 7.03
CA SER A 98 -2.32 13.47 5.85
C SER A 98 -1.86 12.06 6.22
N PHE A 99 -0.92 11.95 7.17
CA PHE A 99 -0.43 10.67 7.68
C PHE A 99 -1.53 9.85 8.37
N ALA A 100 -2.32 10.48 9.25
CA ALA A 100 -3.43 9.81 9.91
C ALA A 100 -4.49 9.35 8.91
N ALA A 101 -4.75 10.16 7.88
CA ALA A 101 -5.69 9.84 6.82
C ALA A 101 -5.25 8.64 5.98
N SER A 102 -3.97 8.57 5.58
CA SER A 102 -3.44 7.43 4.85
C SER A 102 -3.49 6.16 5.68
N LEU A 103 -3.11 6.24 6.97
CA LEU A 103 -3.19 5.10 7.90
C LEU A 103 -4.63 4.57 8.01
N CYS A 104 -5.60 5.46 8.19
CA CYS A 104 -7.00 5.08 8.26
C CYS A 104 -7.48 4.43 6.95
N ALA A 105 -7.06 4.95 5.80
CA ALA A 105 -7.41 4.37 4.50
C ALA A 105 -6.85 2.95 4.34
N ASP A 106 -5.57 2.74 4.69
CA ASP A 106 -4.92 1.42 4.58
C ASP A 106 -5.55 0.41 5.54
N VAL A 107 -5.86 0.80 6.78
CA VAL A 107 -6.53 -0.08 7.75
C VAL A 107 -7.92 -0.49 7.27
N LEU A 108 -8.69 0.44 6.69
CA LEU A 108 -10.03 0.17 6.18
C LEU A 108 -10.01 -0.70 4.91
N LEU A 109 -9.02 -0.49 4.05
CA LEU A 109 -8.87 -1.21 2.77
C LEU A 109 -7.99 -2.45 2.86
N PHE A 110 -7.46 -2.79 4.04
CA PHE A 110 -6.58 -3.92 4.25
C PHE A 110 -7.08 -5.26 3.66
N PRO A 111 -8.37 -5.64 3.81
CA PRO A 111 -8.87 -6.88 3.21
C PRO A 111 -8.80 -6.86 1.68
N LEU A 112 -9.07 -5.70 1.06
CA LEU A 112 -9.01 -5.53 -0.38
C LEU A 112 -7.55 -5.54 -0.87
N GLU A 113 -6.65 -4.89 -0.14
CA GLU A 113 -5.22 -4.90 -0.41
C GLU A 113 -4.63 -6.31 -0.35
N THR A 114 -5.04 -7.12 0.64
CA THR A 114 -4.60 -8.52 0.76
C THR A 114 -5.02 -9.36 -0.45
N VAL A 115 -6.25 -9.18 -0.93
CA VAL A 115 -6.74 -9.84 -2.15
C VAL A 115 -5.94 -9.37 -3.36
N LEU A 116 -5.69 -8.07 -3.45
CA LEU A 116 -4.96 -7.46 -4.56
C LEU A 116 -3.51 -7.98 -4.64
N HIS A 117 -2.80 -7.99 -3.52
CA HIS A 117 -1.44 -8.55 -3.43
C HIS A 117 -1.38 -10.01 -3.86
N ARG A 118 -2.35 -10.84 -3.44
CA ARG A 118 -2.40 -12.24 -3.86
C ARG A 118 -2.64 -12.41 -5.36
N LEU A 119 -3.48 -11.57 -5.95
CA LEU A 119 -3.71 -11.56 -7.40
C LEU A 119 -2.47 -11.06 -8.18
N HIS A 120 -1.74 -10.07 -7.66
CA HIS A 120 -0.50 -9.55 -8.28
C HIS A 120 0.65 -10.55 -8.23
N ILE A 121 0.75 -11.32 -7.15
CA ILE A 121 1.85 -12.27 -6.92
C ILE A 121 1.59 -13.61 -7.64
N GLN A 122 0.35 -13.90 -8.06
CA GLN A 122 0.03 -15.10 -8.82
C GLN A 122 0.79 -15.14 -10.16
N GLY A 123 1.43 -16.28 -10.43
CA GLY A 123 2.24 -16.48 -11.65
C GLY A 123 3.74 -16.24 -11.46
N THR A 124 4.16 -15.76 -10.28
CA THR A 124 5.56 -15.81 -9.87
C THR A 124 5.93 -17.27 -9.62
N ARG A 125 6.87 -17.82 -10.40
CA ARG A 125 7.29 -19.23 -10.30
C ARG A 125 7.72 -19.55 -8.85
N THR A 126 6.94 -20.38 -8.17
CA THR A 126 7.28 -21.17 -6.96
C THR A 126 8.25 -20.52 -5.96
N ILE A 127 7.72 -19.98 -4.85
CA ILE A 127 8.52 -19.74 -3.64
C ILE A 127 8.61 -21.06 -2.88
N ILE A 128 9.83 -21.41 -2.45
CA ILE A 128 10.15 -22.60 -1.66
C ILE A 128 9.56 -22.40 -0.26
N ASP A 129 8.48 -23.09 0.09
CA ASP A 129 7.80 -22.94 1.39
C ASP A 129 8.15 -24.04 2.40
N ASN A 130 8.90 -25.07 2.00
CA ASN A 130 9.36 -26.07 2.97
C ASN A 130 10.67 -25.60 3.64
N THR A 131 10.56 -24.83 4.73
CA THR A 131 11.73 -24.41 5.53
C THR A 131 12.20 -25.53 6.49
N ASP A 132 11.37 -26.54 6.74
CA ASP A 132 11.68 -27.63 7.68
C ASP A 132 12.71 -28.62 7.10
N LEU A 133 12.68 -28.84 5.79
CA LEU A 133 13.60 -29.75 5.09
C LEU A 133 14.36 -29.10 3.94
N GLY A 134 13.93 -27.96 3.39
CA GLY A 134 14.63 -27.24 2.31
C GLY A 134 14.67 -27.95 0.95
N PHE A 135 14.06 -29.13 0.81
CA PHE A 135 14.12 -29.96 -0.40
C PHE A 135 12.79 -30.11 -1.14
N GLU A 136 11.68 -29.61 -0.58
CA GLU A 136 10.35 -29.79 -1.17
C GLU A 136 9.77 -28.46 -1.68
N VAL A 137 9.48 -28.44 -2.98
CA VAL A 137 8.78 -27.34 -3.64
C VAL A 137 7.30 -27.65 -3.65
N LEU A 138 6.56 -27.21 -2.64
CA LEU A 138 5.11 -27.16 -2.73
C LEU A 138 4.76 -25.93 -3.58
N PRO A 139 4.26 -26.09 -4.83
CA PRO A 139 3.73 -24.96 -5.54
C PRO A 139 2.53 -24.45 -4.74
N ILE A 140 2.58 -23.19 -4.29
CA ILE A 140 1.37 -22.46 -3.90
C ILE A 140 0.55 -22.32 -5.19
N ASN A 141 -0.21 -23.35 -5.53
CA ASN A 141 -1.07 -23.42 -6.69
C ASN A 141 -2.38 -22.69 -6.38
N THR A 142 -2.29 -21.48 -5.81
CA THR A 142 -3.43 -20.57 -5.73
C THR A 142 -3.59 -19.93 -7.09
N GLN A 143 -4.21 -20.68 -8.02
CA GLN A 143 -4.64 -20.13 -9.29
C GLN A 143 -6.00 -19.49 -9.06
N TYR A 144 -6.01 -18.18 -8.85
CA TYR A 144 -7.26 -17.42 -8.83
C TYR A 144 -7.67 -17.12 -10.27
N GLU A 145 -8.95 -17.30 -10.60
CA GLU A 145 -9.52 -16.88 -11.89
C GLU A 145 -9.86 -15.37 -11.92
N GLY A 146 -9.87 -14.73 -10.75
CA GLY A 146 -10.05 -13.31 -10.57
C GLY A 146 -10.32 -12.92 -9.12
N MET A 147 -10.68 -11.65 -8.88
CA MET A 147 -10.88 -11.13 -7.51
C MET A 147 -11.94 -11.90 -6.71
N ARG A 148 -13.09 -12.21 -7.32
CA ARG A 148 -14.18 -12.91 -6.63
C ARG A 148 -13.78 -14.32 -6.20
N ASP A 149 -13.05 -15.01 -7.07
CA ASP A 149 -12.53 -16.34 -6.80
C ASP A 149 -11.49 -16.30 -5.67
N CYS A 150 -10.58 -15.32 -5.70
CA CYS A 150 -9.62 -15.07 -4.62
C CYS A 150 -10.30 -14.82 -3.27
N ILE A 151 -11.33 -13.96 -3.22
CA ILE A 151 -12.10 -13.70 -2.00
C ILE A 151 -12.75 -14.99 -1.47
N ASN A 152 -13.36 -15.79 -2.35
CA ASN A 152 -14.01 -17.04 -1.96
C ASN A 152 -13.02 -18.08 -1.46
N ALA A 153 -11.87 -18.20 -2.13
CA ALA A 153 -10.79 -19.10 -1.73
C ALA A 153 -10.25 -18.75 -0.35
N ILE A 154 -9.91 -17.47 -0.09
CA ILE A 154 -9.45 -17.00 1.23
C ILE A 154 -10.50 -17.33 2.30
N ARG A 155 -11.78 -17.00 2.04
CA ARG A 155 -12.86 -17.25 3.00
C ARG A 155 -13.04 -18.74 3.31
N ARG A 156 -12.91 -19.62 2.31
CA ARG A 156 -13.14 -21.06 2.46
C ARG A 156 -11.94 -21.79 3.07
N GLU A 157 -10.73 -21.42 2.68
CA GLU A 157 -9.50 -22.16 3.01
C GLU A 157 -8.81 -21.60 4.26
N GLU A 158 -8.87 -20.29 4.48
CA GLU A 158 -8.18 -19.60 5.58
C GLU A 158 -9.14 -18.95 6.59
N GLY A 159 -10.41 -18.80 6.22
CA GLY A 159 -11.41 -18.11 7.02
C GLY A 159 -11.33 -16.58 6.92
N THR A 160 -12.14 -15.89 7.72
CA THR A 160 -12.22 -14.41 7.71
C THR A 160 -10.93 -13.74 8.18
N MET A 161 -10.14 -14.41 9.01
CA MET A 161 -8.83 -13.91 9.46
C MET A 161 -7.76 -13.99 8.36
N GLY A 162 -7.99 -14.77 7.29
CA GLY A 162 -7.10 -14.84 6.14
C GLY A 162 -6.90 -13.49 5.45
N PHE A 163 -7.92 -12.62 5.47
CA PHE A 163 -7.86 -11.25 4.93
C PHE A 163 -6.98 -10.30 5.75
N TYR A 164 -6.61 -10.67 6.98
CA TYR A 164 -5.77 -9.85 7.87
C TYR A 164 -4.33 -10.37 7.98
N LYS A 165 -3.98 -11.41 7.21
CA LYS A 165 -2.60 -11.90 7.15
C LYS A 165 -1.68 -10.84 6.59
N GLY A 166 -0.63 -10.52 7.35
CA GLY A 166 0.33 -9.47 6.99
C GLY A 166 0.02 -8.09 7.58
N PHE A 167 -1.02 -7.94 8.41
CA PHE A 167 -1.35 -6.65 9.04
C PHE A 167 -0.17 -6.04 9.82
N GLY A 168 0.70 -6.87 10.40
CA GLY A 168 1.93 -6.41 11.05
C GLY A 168 2.85 -5.61 10.14
N SER A 169 2.82 -5.83 8.83
CA SER A 169 3.58 -5.04 7.84
C SER A 169 3.18 -3.56 7.87
N ILE A 170 1.88 -3.27 7.92
CA ILE A 170 1.37 -1.90 8.03
C ILE A 170 1.85 -1.25 9.33
N VAL A 171 1.80 -1.99 10.44
CA VAL A 171 2.26 -1.46 11.73
C VAL A 171 3.73 -1.06 11.64
N VAL A 172 4.58 -1.91 11.07
CA VAL A 172 6.01 -1.60 10.89
C VAL A 172 6.21 -0.42 9.94
N GLN A 173 5.55 -0.41 8.79
CA GLN A 173 5.63 0.67 7.80
C GLN A 173 5.27 2.03 8.42
N TYR A 174 4.12 2.10 9.09
CA TYR A 174 3.65 3.35 9.70
C TYR A 174 4.46 3.75 10.93
N SER A 175 5.02 2.80 11.67
CA SER A 175 5.98 3.09 12.74
C SER A 175 7.24 3.75 12.19
N LEU A 176 7.76 3.25 11.07
CA LEU A 176 8.91 3.84 10.39
C LEU A 176 8.60 5.24 9.86
N HIS A 177 7.45 5.42 9.20
CA HIS A 177 7.00 6.75 8.76
C HIS A 177 6.86 7.74 9.92
N ALA A 178 6.27 7.31 11.05
CA ALA A 178 6.17 8.15 12.24
C ALA A 178 7.54 8.51 12.82
N ALA A 179 8.48 7.57 12.87
CA ALA A 179 9.84 7.83 13.32
C ALA A 179 10.54 8.89 12.47
N VAL A 180 10.44 8.76 11.13
CA VAL A 180 10.99 9.76 10.19
C VAL A 180 10.36 11.14 10.45
N LEU A 181 9.03 11.22 10.59
CA LEU A 181 8.34 12.49 10.86
C LEU A 181 8.80 13.14 12.18
N GLN A 182 8.98 12.35 13.25
CA GLN A 182 9.45 12.86 14.55
C GLN A 182 10.89 13.35 14.47
N ILE A 183 11.77 12.61 13.81
CA ILE A 183 13.17 13.01 13.60
C ILE A 183 13.23 14.31 12.80
N THR A 184 12.45 14.42 11.71
CA THR A 184 12.36 15.64 10.92
C THR A 184 11.91 16.82 11.79
N LYS A 185 10.84 16.64 12.57
CA LYS A 185 10.36 17.69 13.49
C LYS A 185 11.43 18.12 14.49
N MET A 186 12.14 17.16 15.08
CA MET A 186 13.22 17.41 16.04
C MET A 186 14.36 18.21 15.40
N ILE A 187 14.82 17.80 14.21
CA ILE A 187 15.90 18.49 13.48
C ILE A 187 15.50 19.94 13.16
N TYR A 188 14.30 20.15 12.59
CA TYR A 188 13.83 21.50 12.25
C TYR A 188 13.70 22.40 13.49
N SER A 189 13.14 21.88 14.59
CA SER A 189 13.02 22.63 15.83
C SER A 189 14.38 23.00 16.44
N THR A 190 15.38 22.11 16.31
CA THR A 190 16.73 22.36 16.83
C THR A 190 17.49 23.39 15.99
N LEU A 191 17.37 23.30 14.66
CA LEU A 191 18.00 24.27 13.75
C LEU A 191 17.46 25.69 13.99
N LEU A 192 16.15 25.84 14.16
CA LEU A 192 15.54 27.15 14.42
C LEU A 192 15.85 27.71 15.79
N ARG A 193 16.12 26.86 16.78
CA ARG A 193 16.53 27.31 18.12
C ARG A 193 17.98 27.80 18.16
N ASN A 194 18.82 27.29 17.25
CA ASN A 194 20.23 27.62 17.16
C ASN A 194 20.54 28.75 16.14
N ALA A 195 19.52 29.19 15.39
CA ALA A 195 19.59 30.33 14.46
C ALA A 195 19.07 31.60 15.14
#